data_AF-A0A839GQU2-F1
#
_entry.id   AF-A0A839GQU2-F1
#
_cell.length_a   1.000
_cell.length_b   1.000
_cell.length_c   1.000
_cell.angle_alpha   90.00
_cell.angle_beta   90.00
_cell.angle_gamma   90.00
#
_symmetry.space_group_name_H-M   'P 1'
#
loop_
_entity.id
_entity.type
_entity.pdbx_description
1 polymer ?
#
loop_
_entity_poly.entity_id
_entity_poly.type
_entity_poly.pdbx_seq_one_letter_code
_entity_poly.pdbx_strand_id
1 'polypeptide(L)'
;MLDQDLKNLWQKGPSPSQIHLNQEVLLQEIRAEATATDQKIKTRDRREIGVALVVLPVFALTAWLMPFPLTKLGAGLVIPWCLLIVFQLKRARQNRVQDFSAPLQEYLHQYRQYLLRQAQLLKSAWYWYILPFTVCMVLFICGFPLSPGKMIFNLGIILGMSVFIYLANRHALKHELQPLLIKVERALSALKE
;
A
#
# COMPACT_ATOMS: atom_id res chain seq x y z
N MET A 1 15.68 -35.84 -39.87
CA MET A 1 16.55 -34.71 -39.45
C MET A 1 15.98 -34.00 -38.24
N LEU A 2 14.72 -33.54 -38.26
CA LEU A 2 14.05 -32.88 -37.12
C LEU A 2 14.13 -33.65 -35.78
N ASP A 3 13.99 -34.99 -35.82
CA ASP A 3 14.07 -35.85 -34.62
C ASP A 3 15.46 -35.92 -33.98
N GLN A 4 16.52 -35.87 -34.79
CA GLN A 4 17.89 -35.90 -34.27
C GLN A 4 18.26 -34.56 -33.63
N ASP A 5 17.77 -33.45 -34.19
CA ASP A 5 17.96 -32.11 -33.62
C ASP A 5 17.21 -31.95 -32.30
N LEU A 6 15.98 -32.46 -32.20
CA LEU A 6 15.21 -32.49 -30.94
C LEU A 6 15.89 -33.36 -29.87
N LYS A 7 16.45 -34.53 -30.25
CA LYS A 7 17.22 -35.40 -29.34
C LYS A 7 18.49 -34.72 -28.82
N ASN A 8 19.21 -34.00 -29.69
CA ASN A 8 20.42 -33.28 -29.32
C ASN A 8 20.12 -32.07 -28.42
N LEU A 9 19.00 -31.38 -28.64
CA LEU A 9 18.56 -30.29 -27.76
C LEU A 9 18.17 -30.80 -26.37
N TRP A 10 17.51 -31.96 -26.29
CA TRP A 10 17.14 -32.58 -25.01
C TRP A 10 18.36 -33.12 -24.23
N GLN A 11 19.34 -33.70 -24.93
CA GLN A 11 20.61 -34.13 -24.32
C GLN A 11 21.46 -32.96 -23.82
N LYS A 12 21.34 -31.79 -24.45
CA LYS A 12 21.92 -30.52 -23.98
C LYS A 12 21.02 -29.82 -22.96
N GLY A 13 20.29 -30.58 -22.15
CA GLY A 13 19.45 -30.07 -21.07
C GLY A 13 20.18 -28.98 -20.27
N PRO A 14 19.43 -28.02 -19.70
CA PRO A 14 20.00 -26.82 -19.10
C PRO A 14 21.09 -27.20 -18.11
N SER A 15 22.30 -26.69 -18.37
CA SER A 15 23.45 -27.00 -17.52
C SER A 15 23.21 -26.40 -16.12
N PRO A 16 23.70 -27.03 -15.03
CA PRO A 16 23.50 -26.51 -13.67
C PRO A 16 23.88 -25.03 -13.52
N SER A 17 24.93 -24.58 -14.22
CA SER A 17 25.35 -23.17 -14.28
C SER A 17 24.31 -22.24 -14.93
N GLN A 18 23.59 -22.69 -15.95
CA GLN A 18 22.50 -21.93 -16.58
C GLN A 18 21.29 -21.84 -15.64
N ILE A 19 21.00 -22.89 -14.86
CA ILE A 19 19.92 -22.90 -13.88
C ILE A 19 20.22 -21.89 -12.76
N HIS A 20 21.44 -21.91 -12.22
CA HIS A 20 21.88 -20.93 -11.20
C HIS A 20 21.87 -19.49 -11.71
N LEU A 21 22.37 -19.24 -12.94
CA LEU A 21 22.33 -17.91 -13.55
C LEU A 21 20.89 -17.40 -13.70
N ASN A 22 19.97 -18.25 -14.15
CA ASN A 22 18.57 -17.87 -14.35
C ASN A 22 17.86 -17.57 -13.02
N GLN A 23 18.21 -18.29 -11.95
CA GLN A 23 17.73 -18.01 -10.58
C GLN A 23 18.26 -16.68 -10.04
N GLU A 24 19.54 -16.37 -10.24
CA GLU A 24 20.15 -15.10 -9.82
C GLU A 24 19.56 -13.89 -10.56
N VAL A 25 19.32 -14.03 -11.87
CA VAL A 25 18.69 -12.98 -12.69
C VAL A 25 17.24 -12.76 -12.26
N LEU A 26 16.46 -13.82 -12.07
CA LEU A 26 15.08 -13.73 -11.57
C LEU A 26 15.03 -13.06 -10.18
N LEU A 27 16.00 -13.36 -9.33
CA LEU A 27 16.12 -12.73 -8.02
C LEU A 27 16.43 -11.24 -8.10
N GLN A 28 17.34 -10.87 -8.99
CA GLN A 28 17.69 -9.47 -9.19
C GLN A 28 16.48 -8.68 -9.70
N GLU A 29 15.65 -9.28 -10.57
CA GLU A 29 14.40 -8.69 -11.04
C GLU A 29 13.38 -8.53 -9.91
N ILE A 30 13.15 -9.59 -9.12
CA ILE A 30 12.24 -9.53 -7.96
C ILE A 30 12.73 -8.48 -6.94
N ARG A 31 14.04 -8.39 -6.70
CA ARG A 31 14.63 -7.39 -5.80
C ARG A 31 14.45 -5.98 -6.35
N ALA A 32 14.68 -5.77 -7.65
CA ALA A 32 14.46 -4.48 -8.30
C ALA A 32 13.00 -4.04 -8.18
N GLU A 33 12.04 -4.91 -8.51
CA GLU A 33 10.61 -4.61 -8.38
C GLU A 33 10.18 -4.38 -6.92
N ALA A 34 10.73 -5.15 -5.98
CA ALA A 34 10.51 -4.97 -4.55
C ALA A 34 11.00 -3.60 -4.07
N THR A 35 12.19 -3.18 -4.50
CA THR A 35 12.75 -1.86 -4.14
C THR A 35 11.95 -0.71 -4.75
N ALA A 36 11.49 -0.84 -6.00
CA ALA A 36 10.64 0.15 -6.63
C ALA A 36 9.29 0.30 -5.89
N THR A 37 8.68 -0.82 -5.51
CA THR A 37 7.44 -0.84 -4.73
C THR A 37 7.65 -0.21 -3.35
N ASP A 38 8.75 -0.52 -2.69
CA ASP A 38 9.11 0.08 -1.40
C ASP A 38 9.34 1.59 -1.49
N GLN A 39 9.97 2.07 -2.56
CA GLN A 39 10.14 3.52 -2.79
C GLN A 39 8.80 4.22 -2.97
N LYS A 40 7.86 3.64 -3.72
CA LYS A 40 6.49 4.17 -3.86
C LYS A 40 5.79 4.28 -2.51
N ILE A 41 5.88 3.24 -1.69
CA ILE A 41 5.29 3.21 -0.34
C ILE A 41 5.93 4.26 0.56
N LYS A 42 7.27 4.39 0.55
CA LYS A 42 7.99 5.42 1.31
C LYS A 42 7.56 6.84 0.92
N THR A 43 7.41 7.11 -0.37
CA THR A 43 6.97 8.41 -0.88
C THR A 43 5.53 8.71 -0.45
N ARG A 44 4.64 7.72 -0.53
CA ARG A 44 3.26 7.82 -0.03
C ARG A 44 3.24 8.13 1.47
N ASP A 45 3.95 7.36 2.28
CA ASP A 45 3.99 7.55 3.73
C ASP A 45 4.57 8.93 4.10
N ARG A 46 5.60 9.42 3.38
CA ARG A 46 6.15 10.78 3.58
C ARG A 46 5.11 11.85 3.27
N ARG A 47 4.38 11.70 2.17
CA ARG A 47 3.29 12.61 1.80
C ARG A 47 2.19 12.59 2.87
N GLU A 48 1.80 11.41 3.35
CA GLU A 48 0.75 11.27 4.37
C GLU A 48 1.18 11.87 5.72
N ILE A 49 2.45 11.69 6.12
CA ILE A 49 3.02 12.37 7.31
C ILE A 49 3.05 13.88 7.10
N GLY A 50 3.44 14.37 5.92
CA GLY A 50 3.42 15.80 5.60
C GLY A 50 2.01 16.39 5.66
N VAL A 51 1.02 15.69 5.11
CA VAL A 51 -0.40 16.06 5.23
C VAL A 51 -0.83 16.09 6.68
N ALA A 52 -0.51 15.07 7.48
CA ALA A 52 -0.84 15.04 8.90
C ALA A 52 -0.22 16.22 9.66
N LEU A 53 1.02 16.60 9.35
CA LEU A 53 1.71 17.74 9.98
C LEU A 53 1.02 19.09 9.73
N VAL A 54 0.33 19.23 8.59
CA VAL A 54 -0.46 20.43 8.25
C VAL A 54 -1.89 20.34 8.78
N VAL A 55 -2.55 19.20 8.62
CA VAL A 55 -3.95 18.97 9.02
C VAL A 55 -4.10 19.10 10.53
N LEU A 56 -3.17 18.53 11.31
CA LEU A 56 -3.27 18.47 12.77
C LEU A 56 -3.30 19.86 13.44
N PRO A 57 -2.39 20.82 13.15
CA PRO A 57 -2.47 22.16 13.72
C PRO A 57 -3.69 22.96 13.22
N VAL A 58 -4.08 22.83 11.94
CA VAL A 58 -5.27 23.51 11.39
C VAL A 58 -6.54 23.03 12.11
N PHE A 59 -6.70 21.73 12.28
CA PHE A 59 -7.86 21.17 12.97
C PHE A 59 -7.82 21.39 14.48
N ALA A 60 -6.64 21.42 15.11
CA ALA A 60 -6.50 21.80 16.51
C ALA A 60 -6.90 23.27 16.76
N LEU A 61 -6.45 24.19 15.89
CA LEU A 61 -6.83 25.61 15.95
C LEU A 61 -8.33 25.79 15.74
N THR A 62 -8.92 25.14 14.73
CA THR A 62 -10.37 25.25 14.50
C THR A 62 -11.19 24.66 15.65
N ALA A 63 -10.76 23.55 16.26
CA ALA A 63 -11.40 23.00 17.45
C ALA A 63 -11.37 23.96 18.66
N TRP A 64 -10.32 24.77 18.79
CA TRP A 64 -10.24 25.77 19.86
C TRP A 64 -11.09 27.01 19.54
N LEU A 65 -10.91 27.59 18.36
CA LEU A 65 -11.47 28.90 17.98
C LEU A 65 -12.96 28.86 17.63
N MET A 66 -13.46 27.77 17.04
CA MET A 66 -14.82 27.75 16.51
C MET A 66 -15.87 27.56 17.61
N PRO A 67 -16.91 28.39 17.74
CA PRO A 67 -17.91 28.25 18.81
C PRO A 67 -18.89 27.07 18.62
N PHE A 68 -18.94 26.47 17.43
CA PHE A 68 -19.93 25.44 17.08
C PHE A 68 -19.55 24.07 17.65
N PRO A 69 -20.36 23.47 18.54
CA PRO A 69 -20.00 22.22 19.23
C PRO A 69 -19.82 21.05 18.26
N LEU A 70 -20.65 20.96 17.21
CA LEU A 70 -20.57 19.88 16.22
C LEU A 70 -19.30 20.00 15.34
N THR A 71 -18.91 21.22 14.97
CA THR A 71 -17.64 21.47 14.26
C THR A 71 -16.44 21.15 15.15
N LYS A 72 -16.49 21.51 16.44
CA LYS A 72 -15.43 21.14 17.40
C LYS A 72 -15.28 19.63 17.53
N LEU A 73 -16.39 18.89 17.60
CA LEU A 73 -16.37 17.43 17.65
C LEU A 73 -15.76 16.84 16.38
N GLY A 74 -16.20 17.28 15.19
CA GLY A 74 -15.62 16.85 13.93
C GLY A 74 -14.12 17.11 13.86
N ALA A 75 -13.69 18.31 14.24
CA ALA A 75 -12.27 18.68 14.26
C ALA A 75 -11.46 17.90 15.29
N GLY A 76 -12.01 17.67 16.48
CA GLY A 76 -11.39 16.87 17.53
C GLY A 76 -11.20 15.41 17.12
N LEU A 77 -12.12 14.83 16.33
CA LEU A 77 -12.02 13.46 15.82
C LEU A 77 -11.00 13.29 14.69
N VAL A 78 -10.65 14.36 13.96
CA VAL A 78 -9.59 14.31 12.94
C VAL A 78 -8.21 14.01 13.56
N ILE A 79 -7.95 14.49 14.78
CA ILE A 79 -6.68 14.29 15.47
C ILE A 79 -6.39 12.80 15.76
N PRO A 80 -7.24 12.05 16.48
CA PRO A 80 -7.02 10.62 16.70
C PRO A 80 -7.03 9.83 15.39
N TRP A 81 -7.82 10.25 14.40
CA TRP A 81 -7.79 9.64 13.06
C TRP A 81 -6.41 9.76 12.39
N CYS A 82 -5.81 10.96 12.41
CA CYS A 82 -4.45 11.16 11.89
C CYS A 82 -3.42 10.27 12.62
N LEU A 83 -3.52 10.17 13.96
CA LEU A 83 -2.63 9.31 14.75
C LEU A 83 -2.79 7.83 14.41
N LEU A 84 -4.02 7.35 14.25
CA LEU A 84 -4.32 5.97 13.85
C LEU A 84 -3.70 5.63 12.50
N ILE A 85 -3.78 6.53 11.52
CA ILE A 85 -3.16 6.33 10.21
C ILE A 85 -1.65 6.20 10.34
N VAL A 86 -0.99 7.15 11.00
CA VAL A 86 0.47 7.13 11.16
C VAL A 86 0.91 5.85 11.88
N PHE A 87 0.18 5.43 12.92
CA PHE A 87 0.44 4.18 13.62
C PHE A 87 0.29 2.96 12.70
N GLN A 88 -0.80 2.89 11.94
CA GLN A 88 -1.10 1.73 11.09
C GLN A 88 -0.07 1.58 9.95
N LEU A 89 0.39 2.69 9.39
CA LEU A 89 1.46 2.73 8.38
C LEU A 89 2.82 2.33 8.96
N LYS A 90 3.18 2.86 10.14
CA LYS A 90 4.42 2.48 10.84
C LYS A 90 4.44 0.99 11.18
N ARG A 91 3.33 0.46 11.68
CA ARG A 91 3.17 -0.98 11.98
C ARG A 91 3.30 -1.84 10.72
N ALA A 92 2.75 -1.39 9.60
CA ALA A 92 2.91 -2.08 8.31
C ALA A 92 4.38 -2.14 7.86
N ARG A 93 5.15 -1.07 8.12
CA ARG A 93 6.56 -0.96 7.75
C ARG A 93 7.49 -1.83 8.61
N GLN A 94 7.21 -1.97 9.90
CA GLN A 94 8.03 -2.77 10.82
C GLN A 94 8.14 -4.25 10.39
N ASN A 95 7.14 -4.76 9.67
CA ASN A 95 7.10 -6.13 9.16
C ASN A 95 7.86 -6.35 7.84
N ARG A 96 8.67 -5.37 7.39
CA ARG A 96 9.47 -5.47 6.18
C ARG A 96 10.58 -6.52 6.36
N VAL A 97 10.79 -7.32 5.32
CA VAL A 97 11.96 -8.20 5.20
C VAL A 97 13.21 -7.34 5.06
N GLN A 98 14.08 -7.36 6.07
CA GLN A 98 15.33 -6.58 6.10
C GLN A 98 16.57 -7.42 5.77
N ASP A 99 16.47 -8.74 5.88
CA ASP A 99 17.64 -9.60 5.77
C ASP A 99 17.76 -10.24 4.38
N PHE A 100 18.59 -9.62 3.54
CA PHE A 100 18.93 -10.13 2.20
C PHE A 100 20.02 -11.21 2.24
N SER A 101 20.54 -11.50 3.44
CA SER A 101 21.59 -12.48 3.72
C SER A 101 21.05 -13.90 3.88
N ALA A 102 19.72 -14.04 4.01
CA ALA A 102 19.05 -15.32 4.20
C ALA A 102 19.08 -16.19 2.92
N PRO A 103 19.02 -17.53 3.06
CA PRO A 103 18.85 -18.44 1.93
C PRO A 103 17.67 -18.00 1.04
N LEU A 104 17.83 -18.16 -0.27
CA LEU A 104 16.87 -17.74 -1.30
C LEU A 104 15.41 -18.09 -0.97
N GLN A 105 15.17 -19.34 -0.57
CA GLN A 105 13.86 -19.86 -0.24
C GLN A 105 13.26 -19.17 1.00
N GLU A 106 14.08 -18.91 2.02
CA GLU A 106 13.71 -18.20 3.24
C GLU A 106 13.29 -16.75 2.93
N TYR A 107 14.08 -16.06 2.10
CA TYR A 107 13.79 -14.68 1.66
C TYR A 107 12.47 -14.61 0.89
N LEU A 108 12.23 -15.51 -0.08
CA LEU A 108 10.99 -15.55 -0.86
C LEU A 108 9.77 -15.83 0.02
N HIS A 109 9.89 -16.71 1.01
CA HIS A 109 8.82 -16.97 1.97
C HIS A 109 8.47 -15.75 2.81
N GLN A 110 9.48 -15.06 3.36
CA GLN A 110 9.28 -13.84 4.13
C GLN A 110 8.68 -12.72 3.26
N TYR A 111 9.14 -12.60 2.02
CA TYR A 111 8.65 -11.58 1.09
C TYR A 111 7.20 -11.84 0.67
N ARG A 112 6.83 -13.10 0.43
CA ARG A 112 5.43 -13.50 0.21
C ARG A 112 4.53 -13.10 1.38
N GLN A 113 4.95 -13.39 2.62
CA GLN A 113 4.18 -13.02 3.81
C GLN A 113 4.03 -11.50 3.94
N TYR A 114 5.08 -10.74 3.60
CA TYR A 114 5.03 -9.29 3.58
C TYR A 114 4.02 -8.75 2.55
N LEU A 115 4.04 -9.27 1.32
CA LEU A 115 3.09 -8.90 0.26
C LEU A 115 1.63 -9.21 0.66
N LEU A 116 1.38 -10.36 1.28
CA LEU A 116 0.05 -10.73 1.78
C LEU A 116 -0.45 -9.74 2.84
N ARG A 117 0.40 -9.35 3.79
CA ARG A 117 0.06 -8.37 4.82
C ARG A 117 -0.25 -7.00 4.21
N GLN A 118 0.52 -6.54 3.24
CA GLN A 118 0.20 -5.30 2.53
C GLN A 118 -1.12 -5.41 1.76
N ALA A 119 -1.38 -6.51 1.06
CA ALA A 119 -2.63 -6.70 0.34
C ALA A 119 -3.84 -6.64 1.30
N GLN A 120 -3.72 -7.25 2.48
CA GLN A 120 -4.75 -7.16 3.51
C GLN A 120 -4.94 -5.72 4.02
N LEU A 121 -3.85 -4.97 4.23
CA LEU A 121 -3.91 -3.56 4.65
C LEU A 121 -4.61 -2.67 3.61
N LEU A 122 -4.30 -2.85 2.31
CA LEU A 122 -4.96 -2.11 1.24
C LEU A 122 -6.43 -2.51 1.09
N LYS A 123 -6.75 -3.80 1.26
CA LYS A 123 -8.13 -4.30 1.23
C LYS A 123 -8.97 -3.72 2.38
N SER A 124 -8.38 -3.56 3.56
CA SER A 124 -9.06 -2.97 4.71
C SER A 124 -9.00 -1.44 4.76
N ALA A 125 -8.25 -0.78 3.86
CA ALA A 125 -8.07 0.68 3.83
C ALA A 125 -9.38 1.47 3.79
N TRP A 126 -10.42 0.90 3.17
CA TRP A 126 -11.76 1.48 3.25
C TRP A 126 -12.23 1.71 4.70
N TYR A 127 -12.07 0.73 5.59
CA TYR A 127 -12.59 0.76 6.96
C TYR A 127 -11.76 1.59 7.92
N TRP A 128 -10.44 1.58 7.80
CA TRP A 128 -9.56 2.27 8.76
C TRP A 128 -9.08 3.65 8.28
N TYR A 129 -9.09 3.92 6.97
CA TYR A 129 -8.62 5.17 6.39
C TYR A 129 -9.78 6.03 5.86
N ILE A 130 -10.54 5.51 4.88
CA ILE A 130 -11.51 6.32 4.10
C ILE A 130 -12.76 6.64 4.92
N LEU A 131 -13.36 5.63 5.54
CA LEU A 131 -14.62 5.78 6.26
C LEU A 131 -14.48 6.73 7.47
N PRO A 132 -13.49 6.58 8.37
CA PRO A 132 -13.37 7.46 9.52
C PRO A 132 -13.09 8.92 9.11
N PHE A 133 -12.28 9.14 8.07
CA PHE A 133 -12.05 10.47 7.49
C PHE A 133 -13.34 11.13 7.02
N THR A 134 -14.11 10.37 6.23
CA THR A 134 -15.36 10.85 5.63
C THR A 134 -16.34 11.22 6.74
N VAL A 135 -16.47 10.40 7.78
CA VAL A 135 -17.32 10.68 8.94
C VAL A 135 -16.89 11.96 9.68
N CYS A 136 -15.58 12.12 9.95
CA CYS A 136 -15.07 13.32 10.62
C CYS A 136 -15.37 14.59 9.81
N MET A 137 -15.16 14.55 8.49
CA MET A 137 -15.39 15.69 7.62
C MET A 137 -16.87 16.02 7.43
N VAL A 138 -17.74 15.01 7.36
CA VAL A 138 -19.20 15.22 7.33
C VAL A 138 -19.67 15.90 8.61
N LEU A 139 -19.22 15.44 9.78
CA LEU A 139 -19.54 16.07 11.07
C LEU A 139 -19.04 17.52 11.13
N PHE A 140 -17.81 17.77 10.66
CA PHE A 140 -17.23 19.10 10.62
C PHE A 140 -18.05 20.08 9.76
N ILE A 141 -18.44 19.65 8.55
CA ILE A 141 -19.19 20.46 7.59
C ILE A 141 -20.62 20.70 8.08
N CYS A 142 -21.31 19.67 8.57
CA CYS A 142 -22.67 19.79 9.07
C CYS A 142 -22.76 20.73 10.29
N GLY A 143 -21.69 20.83 11.08
CA GLY A 143 -21.64 21.75 12.23
C GLY A 143 -21.35 23.20 11.87
N PHE A 144 -20.83 23.47 10.67
CA PHE A 144 -20.38 24.81 10.28
C PHE A 144 -21.50 25.55 9.53
N PRO A 145 -21.74 26.85 9.82
CA PRO A 145 -22.79 27.63 9.17
C PRO A 145 -22.41 28.00 7.72
N LEU A 146 -22.41 27.02 6.82
CA LEU A 146 -22.22 27.23 5.38
C LEU A 146 -23.57 27.47 4.69
N SER A 147 -23.54 28.19 3.56
CA SER A 147 -24.69 28.21 2.66
C SER A 147 -24.93 26.82 2.05
N PRO A 148 -26.19 26.44 1.75
CA PRO A 148 -26.50 25.11 1.22
C PRO A 148 -25.69 24.75 -0.04
N GLY A 149 -25.47 25.69 -0.95
CA GLY A 149 -24.65 25.49 -2.14
C GLY A 149 -23.19 25.16 -1.82
N LYS A 150 -22.57 25.87 -0.86
CA LYS A 150 -21.20 25.60 -0.42
C LYS A 150 -21.10 24.27 0.33
N MET A 151 -22.11 23.93 1.11
CA MET A 151 -22.20 22.65 1.81
C MET A 151 -22.22 21.46 0.83
N ILE A 152 -23.13 21.49 -0.17
CA ILE A 152 -23.23 20.45 -1.19
C ILE A 152 -21.92 20.33 -1.99
N PHE A 153 -21.33 21.46 -2.38
CA PHE A 153 -20.06 21.49 -3.10
C PHE A 153 -18.92 20.83 -2.31
N ASN A 154 -18.76 21.19 -1.04
CA ASN A 154 -17.72 20.62 -0.17
C ASN A 154 -17.93 19.12 0.09
N LEU A 155 -19.18 18.69 0.32
CA LEU A 155 -19.50 17.27 0.47
C LEU A 155 -19.20 16.49 -0.81
N GLY A 156 -19.51 17.06 -1.98
CA GLY A 156 -19.17 16.48 -3.28
C GLY A 156 -17.66 16.29 -3.47
N ILE A 157 -16.87 17.29 -3.07
CA ILE A 157 -15.39 17.19 -3.10
C ILE A 157 -14.89 16.05 -2.21
N ILE A 158 -15.37 15.96 -0.97
CA ILE A 158 -14.93 14.90 -0.03
C ILE A 158 -15.31 13.53 -0.57
N LEU A 159 -16.53 13.37 -1.07
CA LEU A 159 -16.99 12.10 -1.62
C LEU A 159 -16.17 11.71 -2.86
N GLY A 160 -15.89 12.67 -3.75
CA GLY A 160 -15.01 12.49 -4.90
C GLY A 160 -13.60 12.08 -4.50
N MET A 161 -12.99 12.74 -3.52
CA MET A 161 -11.67 12.37 -3.00
C MET A 161 -11.67 10.97 -2.38
N SER A 162 -12.68 10.63 -1.57
CA SER A 162 -12.82 9.30 -0.96
C SER A 162 -12.94 8.20 -2.01
N VAL A 163 -13.71 8.42 -3.08
CA VAL A 163 -13.82 7.49 -4.22
C VAL A 163 -12.49 7.39 -4.96
N PHE A 164 -11.83 8.51 -5.25
CA PHE A 164 -10.54 8.51 -5.93
C PHE A 164 -9.48 7.71 -5.15
N ILE A 165 -9.38 7.92 -3.83
CA ILE A 165 -8.45 7.18 -2.96
C ILE A 165 -8.79 5.69 -2.94
N TYR A 166 -10.08 5.34 -2.87
CA TYR A 166 -10.52 3.95 -2.94
C TYR A 166 -10.09 3.28 -4.25
N LEU A 167 -10.28 3.97 -5.38
CA LEU A 167 -9.88 3.47 -6.70
C LEU A 167 -8.36 3.33 -6.81
N ALA A 168 -7.60 4.31 -6.34
CA ALA A 168 -6.13 4.26 -6.32
C ALA A 168 -5.61 3.07 -5.49
N ASN A 169 -6.16 2.86 -4.28
CA ASN A 169 -5.80 1.70 -3.44
C ASN A 169 -6.17 0.38 -4.11
N ARG A 170 -7.33 0.30 -4.76
CA ARG A 170 -7.75 -0.90 -5.48
C ARG A 170 -6.88 -1.17 -6.71
N HIS A 171 -6.46 -0.12 -7.40
CA HIS A 171 -5.55 -0.21 -8.53
C HIS A 171 -4.18 -0.73 -8.08
N ALA A 172 -3.59 -0.16 -7.03
CA ALA A 172 -2.32 -0.64 -6.47
C ALA A 172 -2.38 -2.13 -6.06
N LEU A 173 -3.48 -2.55 -5.43
CA LEU A 173 -3.67 -3.96 -5.06
C LEU A 173 -3.68 -4.89 -6.27
N LYS A 174 -4.37 -4.51 -7.36
CA LYS A 174 -4.51 -5.34 -8.56
C LYS A 174 -3.29 -5.31 -9.47
N HIS A 175 -2.69 -4.15 -9.68
CA HIS A 175 -1.66 -3.96 -10.71
C HIS A 175 -0.24 -3.96 -10.15
N GLU A 176 -0.04 -3.73 -8.85
CA GLU A 176 1.28 -3.76 -8.24
C GLU A 176 1.46 -5.01 -7.38
N LEU A 177 0.56 -5.28 -6.44
CA LEU A 177 0.77 -6.38 -5.47
C LEU A 177 0.47 -7.78 -6.02
N GLN A 178 -0.65 -7.98 -6.71
CA GLN A 178 -1.02 -9.30 -7.25
C GLN A 178 0.03 -9.89 -8.22
N PRO A 179 0.56 -9.16 -9.23
CA PRO A 179 1.54 -9.74 -10.13
C PRO A 179 2.84 -10.11 -9.40
N LEU A 180 3.29 -9.30 -8.43
CA LEU A 180 4.46 -9.61 -7.61
C LEU A 180 4.26 -10.88 -6.78
N LEU A 181 3.07 -11.04 -6.20
CA LEU A 181 2.74 -12.23 -5.41
C LEU A 181 2.76 -13.49 -6.28
N ILE A 182 2.21 -13.42 -7.50
CA ILE A 182 2.25 -14.53 -8.46
C ILE A 182 3.70 -14.87 -8.87
N LYS A 183 4.54 -13.86 -9.15
CA LYS A 183 5.97 -14.06 -9.49
C LYS A 183 6.70 -14.78 -8.34
N VAL A 184 6.49 -14.34 -7.10
CA VAL A 184 7.11 -14.94 -5.91
C VAL A 184 6.63 -16.39 -5.69
N GLU A 185 5.34 -16.66 -5.88
CA GLU A 185 4.80 -18.03 -5.76
C GLU A 185 5.38 -18.98 -6.82
N ARG A 186 5.54 -18.51 -8.07
CA ARG A 186 6.20 -19.30 -9.13
C ARG A 186 7.66 -19.58 -8.81
N ALA A 187 8.39 -18.59 -8.29
CA ALA A 187 9.78 -18.76 -7.88
C ALA A 187 9.91 -19.79 -6.74
N LEU A 188 8.97 -19.77 -5.77
CA LEU A 188 8.93 -20.77 -4.69
C LEU A 188 8.59 -22.17 -5.19
N SER A 189 7.71 -22.33 -6.18
CA SER A 189 7.40 -23.66 -6.75
C SER A 189 8.58 -24.23 -7.54
N ALA A 190 9.28 -23.40 -8.32
CA ALA A 190 10.46 -23.83 -9.09
C ALA A 190 11.67 -24.21 -8.23
N LEU A 191 11.69 -23.84 -6.95
CA LEU A 191 12.73 -24.23 -5.99
C LEU A 191 12.39 -25.51 -5.20
N LYS A 192 11.13 -25.98 -5.30
CA LYS A 192 10.69 -27.24 -4.67
C LYS A 192 10.82 -28.44 -5.60
N GLU A 193 10.89 -28.20 -6.91
CA GLU A 193 11.20 -29.20 -7.95
C GLU A 193 12.72 -29.39 -8.06
#